data_AF-A0A5C6H7Q8-F1
#
_entry.id   AF-A0A5C6H7Q8-F1
#
_cell.length_a   1.000
_cell.length_b   1.000
_cell.length_c   1.000
_cell.angle_alpha   90.00
_cell.angle_beta   90.00
_cell.angle_gamma   90.00
#
_symmetry.space_group_name_H-M   'P 1'
#
loop_
_entity.id
_entity.type
_entity.pdbx_description
1 polymer ?
#
loop_
_entity_poly.entity_id
_entity_poly.type
_entity_poly.pdbx_seq_one_letter_code
_entity_poly.pdbx_strand_id
1 'polypeptide(L)'
;MNYISDAGENWQMKIEGDHFVHAPNGDYSRAHTDTVMHYIGWDGRKWRAELLTLIDGLHPDLASDCPEGMLLKADNADAVYLVQFGSLHHIPNPDVYFALFPAWDKITVKSQEEVNAIPVGIPLSLWMLV
;
A
#
# COMPACT_ATOMS: atom_id res chain seq x y z
N MET A 1 8.36 -14.93 -9.07
CA MET A 1 7.81 -15.57 -7.85
C MET A 1 6.82 -16.64 -8.27
N ASN A 2 6.87 -17.84 -7.69
CA ASN A 2 5.86 -18.88 -7.95
C ASN A 2 4.77 -18.81 -6.87
N TYR A 3 3.50 -19.02 -7.23
CA TYR A 3 2.39 -19.03 -6.29
C TYR A 3 1.24 -19.94 -6.75
N ILE A 4 0.33 -20.25 -5.83
CA ILE A 4 -0.93 -20.96 -6.12
C ILE A 4 -2.07 -19.94 -6.09
N SER A 5 -2.85 -19.84 -7.17
CA SER A 5 -4.02 -18.95 -7.22
C SER A 5 -5.09 -19.37 -6.22
N ASP A 6 -6.06 -18.52 -5.92
CA ASP A 6 -7.19 -18.86 -5.06
C ASP A 6 -8.13 -19.93 -5.65
N ALA A 7 -7.98 -20.22 -6.95
CA ALA A 7 -8.58 -21.35 -7.66
C ALA A 7 -7.76 -22.66 -7.54
N GLY A 8 -6.58 -22.62 -6.91
CA GLY A 8 -5.71 -23.80 -6.73
C GLY A 8 -4.78 -24.10 -7.90
N GLU A 9 -4.56 -23.15 -8.81
CA GLU A 9 -3.75 -23.33 -10.00
C GLU A 9 -2.30 -22.85 -9.77
N ASN A 10 -1.33 -23.40 -10.51
CA ASN A 10 0.07 -22.97 -10.40
C ASN A 10 0.38 -21.82 -11.35
N TRP A 11 0.99 -20.76 -10.81
CA TRP A 11 1.31 -19.55 -11.56
C TRP A 11 2.71 -19.03 -11.23
N GLN A 12 3.32 -18.35 -12.20
CA GLN A 12 4.54 -17.58 -12.01
C GLN A 12 4.23 -16.09 -12.22
N MET A 13 4.58 -15.28 -11.22
CA MET A 13 4.42 -13.83 -11.21
C MET A 13 5.77 -13.14 -11.36
N LYS A 14 5.79 -12.06 -12.13
CA LYS A 14 6.82 -11.00 -12.08
C LYS A 14 6.14 -9.66 -11.83
N ILE A 15 6.89 -8.68 -11.37
CA ILE A 15 6.44 -7.29 -11.27
C ILE A 15 7.08 -6.53 -12.42
N GLU A 16 6.28 -5.83 -13.21
CA GLU A 16 6.75 -4.96 -14.29
C GLU A 16 6.11 -3.58 -14.12
N GLY A 17 6.91 -2.58 -13.75
CA GLY A 17 6.41 -1.24 -13.47
C GLY A 17 5.38 -1.24 -12.34
N ASP A 18 4.13 -0.95 -12.70
CA ASP A 18 2.99 -0.70 -11.85
C ASP A 18 2.00 -1.88 -11.77
N HIS A 19 2.34 -3.04 -12.33
CA HIS A 19 1.47 -4.22 -12.32
C HIS A 19 2.25 -5.53 -12.12
N PHE A 20 1.50 -6.55 -11.71
CA PHE A 20 1.91 -7.94 -11.75
C PHE A 20 1.69 -8.49 -13.16
N VAL A 21 2.59 -9.36 -13.60
CA VAL A 21 2.42 -10.19 -14.80
C VAL A 21 2.33 -11.64 -14.36
N HIS A 22 1.17 -12.25 -14.63
CA HIS A 22 0.81 -13.60 -14.22
C HIS A 22 0.93 -14.55 -15.40
N ALA A 23 1.78 -15.57 -15.29
CA ALA A 23 1.99 -16.60 -16.29
C ALA A 23 1.52 -17.98 -15.78
N PRO A 24 0.53 -18.62 -16.42
CA PRO A 24 0.04 -19.92 -15.97
C PRO A 24 1.13 -20.97 -16.16
N ASN A 25 1.48 -21.70 -15.10
CA ASN A 25 2.61 -22.65 -15.08
C ASN A 25 3.96 -22.07 -15.58
N GLY A 26 4.14 -20.74 -15.53
CA GLY A 26 5.34 -20.08 -16.07
C GLY A 26 5.35 -19.87 -17.59
N ASP A 27 4.25 -20.17 -18.29
CA ASP A 27 4.12 -19.89 -19.72
C ASP A 27 3.76 -18.41 -19.97
N TYR A 28 4.79 -17.58 -20.14
CA TYR A 28 4.63 -16.15 -20.39
C TYR A 28 3.98 -15.80 -21.73
N SER A 29 3.87 -16.76 -22.68
CA SER A 29 3.13 -16.52 -23.92
C SER A 29 1.62 -16.39 -23.69
N ARG A 30 1.16 -16.89 -22.54
CA ARG A 30 -0.23 -16.84 -22.07
C ARG A 30 -0.40 -15.92 -20.87
N ALA A 31 0.58 -15.06 -20.61
CA ALA A 31 0.53 -14.17 -19.46
C ALA A 31 -0.52 -13.08 -19.63
N HIS A 32 -1.04 -12.61 -18.51
CA HIS A 32 -1.83 -11.40 -18.42
C HIS A 32 -1.31 -10.51 -17.29
N THR A 33 -1.74 -9.26 -17.27
CA THR A 33 -1.32 -8.27 -16.28
C THR A 33 -2.46 -7.89 -15.36
N ASP A 34 -2.17 -7.65 -14.08
CA ASP A 34 -3.14 -7.19 -13.07
C ASP A 34 -2.43 -6.38 -11.97
N THR A 35 -3.15 -5.54 -11.25
CA THR A 35 -2.66 -4.80 -10.07
C THR A 35 -2.90 -5.55 -8.76
N VAL A 36 -3.69 -6.62 -8.83
CA VAL A 36 -4.09 -7.45 -7.70
C VAL A 36 -3.68 -8.89 -7.95
N MET A 37 -3.26 -9.59 -6.89
CA MET A 37 -2.96 -11.01 -6.91
C MET A 37 -3.74 -11.74 -5.82
N HIS A 38 -4.58 -12.69 -6.20
CA HIS A 38 -5.25 -13.61 -5.29
C HIS A 38 -4.47 -14.92 -5.19
N TYR A 39 -4.11 -15.35 -3.97
CA TYR A 39 -3.28 -16.53 -3.77
C TYR A 39 -3.59 -17.30 -2.50
N ILE A 40 -3.16 -18.56 -2.44
CA ILE A 40 -3.23 -19.40 -1.25
C ILE A 40 -1.91 -19.30 -0.48
N GLY A 41 -2.00 -18.89 0.79
CA GLY A 41 -0.88 -18.80 1.71
C GLY A 41 -0.43 -20.18 2.22
N TRP A 42 0.72 -20.20 2.90
CA TRP A 42 1.25 -21.43 3.53
C TRP A 42 0.31 -22.01 4.60
N ASP A 43 -0.57 -21.18 5.15
CA ASP A 43 -1.62 -21.54 6.11
C ASP A 43 -2.89 -22.10 5.45
N GLY A 44 -2.91 -22.20 4.11
CA GLY A 44 -4.06 -22.64 3.33
C GLY A 44 -5.16 -21.60 3.18
N ARG A 45 -4.99 -20.38 3.72
CA ARG A 45 -5.96 -19.30 3.57
C ARG A 45 -5.78 -18.57 2.25
N LYS A 46 -6.87 -17.98 1.76
CA LYS A 46 -6.86 -17.12 0.58
C LYS A 46 -6.48 -15.70 0.98
N TRP A 47 -5.50 -15.15 0.29
CA TRP A 47 -4.96 -13.82 0.48
C TRP A 47 -5.07 -13.01 -0.80
N ARG A 48 -5.12 -11.69 -0.64
CA ARG A 48 -5.09 -10.70 -1.72
C ARG A 48 -3.87 -9.81 -1.50
N ALA A 49 -2.97 -9.79 -2.47
CA ALA A 49 -1.89 -8.82 -2.54
C ALA A 49 -2.26 -7.76 -3.56
N GLU A 50 -1.95 -6.51 -3.27
CA GLU A 50 -2.19 -5.37 -4.15
C GLU A 50 -0.85 -4.66 -4.31
N LEU A 51 -0.44 -4.41 -5.55
CA LEU A 51 0.77 -3.65 -5.78
C LEU A 51 0.46 -2.18 -5.46
N LEU A 52 1.02 -1.68 -4.37
CA LEU A 52 0.99 -0.25 -4.08
C LEU A 52 1.92 0.44 -5.08
N THR A 53 1.35 1.07 -6.11
CA THR A 53 2.09 1.87 -7.08
C THR A 53 2.57 3.14 -6.38
N LEU A 54 3.76 3.09 -5.79
CA LEU A 54 4.26 4.20 -4.96
C LEU A 54 4.62 5.45 -5.78
N ILE A 55 4.52 5.45 -7.11
CA ILE A 55 4.92 6.61 -7.92
C ILE A 55 4.06 6.70 -9.20
N ASP A 56 3.56 7.92 -9.44
CA ASP A 56 2.87 8.45 -10.63
C ASP A 56 1.40 8.05 -10.87
N GLY A 57 0.50 8.62 -10.06
CA GLY A 57 -0.65 9.33 -10.63
C GLY A 57 -1.97 8.59 -10.88
N LEU A 58 -2.46 7.75 -9.97
CA LEU A 58 -3.82 7.17 -10.07
C LEU A 58 -4.55 7.34 -8.74
N HIS A 59 -5.38 8.36 -8.57
CA HIS A 59 -6.66 8.50 -9.26
C HIS A 59 -6.98 9.99 -9.50
N PRO A 60 -7.05 10.49 -10.75
CA PRO A 60 -7.39 11.90 -11.02
C PRO A 60 -8.80 12.28 -10.55
N ASP A 61 -9.71 11.31 -10.37
CA ASP A 61 -11.05 11.51 -9.80
C ASP A 61 -11.09 11.40 -8.25
N LEU A 62 -9.94 11.14 -7.61
CA LEU A 62 -9.71 11.31 -6.17
C LEU A 62 -8.55 12.29 -6.03
N ALA A 63 -8.68 13.47 -6.64
CA ALA A 63 -8.06 14.67 -6.10
C ALA A 63 -8.69 14.97 -4.71
N SER A 64 -8.60 14.01 -3.80
CA SER A 64 -8.69 14.23 -2.38
C SER A 64 -7.55 15.17 -2.04
N ASP A 65 -7.79 16.19 -1.22
CA ASP A 65 -6.71 17.06 -0.74
C ASP A 65 -5.60 16.27 0.00
N CYS A 66 -5.78 14.97 0.19
CA CYS A 66 -4.82 14.02 0.75
C CYS A 66 -4.62 12.80 -0.18
N PRO A 67 -3.67 12.82 -1.12
CA PRO A 67 -3.38 11.66 -1.98
C PRO A 67 -2.78 10.48 -1.20
N GLU A 68 -2.89 9.28 -1.77
CA GLU A 68 -2.26 8.05 -1.26
C GLU A 68 -0.76 8.22 -1.06
N GLY A 69 -0.22 7.74 0.06
CA GLY A 69 1.21 7.87 0.39
C GLY A 69 1.61 9.25 0.92
N MET A 70 0.69 10.21 0.99
CA MET A 70 0.94 11.49 1.65
C MET A 70 1.22 11.29 3.13
N LEU A 71 2.27 11.94 3.60
CA LEU A 71 2.54 12.12 5.02
C LEU A 71 1.89 13.41 5.49
N LEU A 72 1.11 13.33 6.56
CA LEU A 72 0.45 14.50 7.11
C LEU A 72 0.47 14.56 8.63
N LYS A 73 0.40 15.78 9.15
CA LYS A 73 0.16 16.06 10.57
C LYS A 73 -0.80 17.24 10.73
N ALA A 74 -1.48 17.30 11.86
CA ALA A 74 -2.18 18.52 12.24
C ALA A 74 -1.17 19.62 12.64
N ASP A 75 -1.52 20.87 12.43
CA ASP A 75 -0.77 22.05 12.85
C ASP A 75 -0.57 22.10 14.37
N ASN A 76 -1.54 21.63 15.13
CA ASN A 76 -1.56 21.61 16.60
C ASN A 76 -1.30 20.21 17.22
N ALA A 77 -0.80 19.24 16.45
CA ALA A 77 -0.44 17.91 16.95
C ALA A 77 0.91 17.41 16.44
N ASP A 78 1.56 16.56 17.24
CA ASP A 78 2.84 15.92 16.89
C ASP A 78 2.66 14.59 16.14
N ALA A 79 1.44 14.02 16.16
CA ALA A 79 1.15 12.76 15.50
C ALA A 79 1.27 12.89 13.97
N VAL A 80 2.05 11.98 13.38
CA VAL A 80 2.25 11.89 11.92
C VAL A 80 1.49 10.68 11.39
N TYR A 81 0.78 10.89 10.30
CA TYR A 81 -0.03 9.88 9.65
C TYR A 81 0.42 9.66 8.21
N LEU A 82 0.35 8.41 7.76
CA LEU A 82 0.42 8.03 6.36
C LEU A 82 -0.99 7.84 5.83
N VAL A 83 -1.32 8.49 4.72
CA VAL A 83 -2.59 8.25 4.02
C VAL A 83 -2.49 6.92 3.28
N GLN A 84 -3.32 5.95 3.67
CA GLN A 84 -3.48 4.69 2.93
C GLN A 84 -4.94 4.29 2.79
N PHE A 85 -5.34 3.88 1.59
CA PHE A 85 -6.70 3.43 1.26
C PHE A 85 -7.80 4.40 1.74
N GLY A 86 -7.53 5.71 1.64
CA GLY A 86 -8.45 6.76 2.10
C GLY A 86 -8.57 6.91 3.63
N SER A 87 -7.67 6.27 4.39
CA SER A 87 -7.61 6.36 5.86
C SER A 87 -6.25 6.87 6.34
N LEU A 88 -6.20 7.42 7.56
CA LEU A 88 -4.98 7.84 8.23
C LEU A 88 -4.39 6.71 9.07
N HIS A 89 -3.18 6.29 8.76
CA HIS A 89 -2.44 5.31 9.53
C HIS A 89 -1.36 6.01 10.36
N HIS A 90 -1.52 5.99 11.68
CA HIS A 90 -0.58 6.64 12.59
C HIS A 90 0.80 5.98 12.55
N ILE A 91 1.86 6.79 12.48
CA ILE A 91 3.25 6.37 12.61
C ILE A 91 3.65 6.56 14.09
N PRO A 92 3.78 5.48 14.87
CA PRO A 92 3.80 5.56 16.33
C PRO A 92 5.11 6.10 16.92
N ASN A 93 6.21 6.06 16.15
CA ASN A 93 7.52 6.54 16.60
C ASN A 93 8.46 6.82 15.41
N PRO A 94 9.56 7.57 15.64
CA PRO A 94 10.56 7.87 14.61
C PRO A 94 11.22 6.65 13.98
N ASP A 95 11.40 5.54 14.71
CA ASP A 95 12.05 4.34 14.17
C ASP A 95 11.20 3.70 13.05
N VAL A 96 9.87 3.64 13.23
CA VAL A 96 8.93 3.21 12.19
C VAL A 96 8.94 4.19 11.01
N TYR A 97 9.05 5.49 11.28
CA TYR A 97 9.15 6.49 10.22
C TYR A 97 10.40 6.27 9.36
N PHE A 98 11.58 6.17 9.97
CA PHE A 98 12.85 6.03 9.26
C PHE A 98 13.02 4.67 8.57
N ALA A 99 12.27 3.65 8.98
CA ALA A 99 12.18 2.39 8.25
C ALA A 99 11.45 2.55 6.90
N LEU A 100 10.55 3.52 6.77
CA LEU A 100 9.70 3.74 5.59
C LEU A 100 10.18 4.92 4.73
N PHE A 101 10.71 5.97 5.36
CA PHE A 101 11.07 7.23 4.71
C PHE A 101 12.45 7.74 5.14
N PRO A 102 13.25 8.29 4.22
CA PRO A 102 14.62 8.70 4.51
C PRO A 102 14.72 10.03 5.28
N ALA A 103 13.68 10.88 5.25
CA ALA A 103 13.70 12.21 5.85
C ALA A 103 12.27 12.74 6.09
N TRP A 104 12.12 13.66 7.04
CA TRP A 104 10.86 14.29 7.48
C TRP A 104 10.32 15.39 6.54
N ASP A 105 11.05 15.70 5.46
CA ASP A 105 10.80 16.84 4.57
C ASP A 105 9.51 16.73 3.74
N LYS A 106 8.92 15.53 3.70
CA LYS A 106 7.69 15.24 2.95
C LYS A 106 6.40 15.35 3.76
N ILE A 107 6.47 15.72 5.05
CA ILE A 107 5.25 15.89 5.86
C ILE A 107 4.54 17.18 5.48
N THR A 108 3.29 17.05 5.07
CA THR A 108 2.38 18.18 4.87
C THR A 108 1.63 18.51 6.15
N VAL A 109 1.59 19.79 6.50
CA VAL A 109 0.82 20.26 7.66
C VAL A 109 -0.57 20.69 7.19
N LYS A 110 -1.61 20.25 7.90
CA LYS A 110 -3.01 20.64 7.68
C LYS A 110 -3.66 21.13 8.97
N SER A 111 -4.83 21.74 8.88
CA SER A 111 -5.63 22.06 10.07
C SER A 111 -6.10 20.78 10.76
N GLN A 112 -6.26 20.81 12.08
CA GLN A 112 -6.83 19.70 12.84
C GLN A 112 -8.20 19.23 12.32
N GLU A 113 -9.01 20.14 11.77
CA GLU A 113 -10.34 19.87 11.21
C GLU A 113 -10.25 19.02 9.94
N GLU A 114 -9.34 19.37 9.03
CA GLU A 114 -9.07 18.58 7.82
C GLU A 114 -8.55 17.18 8.15
N VAL A 115 -7.69 17.05 9.16
CA VAL A 115 -7.17 15.75 9.61
C VAL A 115 -8.27 14.88 10.21
N ASN A 116 -9.15 15.47 11.04
CA ASN A 116 -10.25 14.75 11.69
C ASN A 116 -11.36 14.32 10.72
N ALA A 117 -11.46 14.96 9.55
CA ALA A 117 -12.42 14.58 8.52
C ALA A 117 -12.04 13.25 7.82
N ILE A 118 -10.80 12.78 7.98
CA ILE A 118 -10.30 11.57 7.35
C ILE A 118 -10.44 10.39 8.33
N PRO A 119 -11.05 9.27 7.93
CA PRO A 119 -11.14 8.08 8.78
C PRO A 119 -9.76 7.63 9.27
N VAL A 120 -9.63 7.29 10.56
CA VAL A 120 -8.37 6.74 11.11
C VAL A 120 -8.36 5.22 10.94
N GLY A 121 -7.34 4.72 10.25
CA GLY A 121 -7.09 3.30 10.03
C GLY A 121 -6.30 2.66 11.18
N ILE A 122 -5.90 1.40 11.00
CA ILE A 122 -5.08 0.68 11.98
C ILE A 122 -3.69 1.33 12.07
N PRO A 123 -3.14 1.63 13.26
CA PRO A 123 -1.80 2.20 13.39
C PRO A 123 -0.74 1.33 12.71
N LEU A 124 0.24 1.96 12.04
CA LEU A 124 1.38 1.22 11.52
C LEU A 124 2.20 0.68 12.68
N SER A 125 2.49 -0.62 12.66
CA SER A 125 3.36 -1.24 13.64
C SER A 125 4.47 -1.98 12.92
N LEU A 126 5.63 -2.08 13.57
CA LEU A 126 6.83 -2.72 13.02
C LEU A 126 6.59 -4.18 12.58
N TRP A 127 5.53 -4.83 13.08
CA TRP A 127 5.15 -6.20 12.76
C TRP A 127 4.38 -6.36 11.45
N MET A 128 3.99 -5.28 10.78
CA MET A 128 3.31 -5.33 9.48
C MET A 128 4.29 -5.32 8.28
N LEU A 129 5.61 -5.34 8.55
CA LEU A 129 6.67 -5.27 7.53
C LEU A 129 7.42 -6.60 7.30
N VAL A 130 6.84 -7.74 7.69
CA VAL A 130 7.44 -9.08 7.51
C VAL A 130 6.67 -9.94 6.52
#